data_AF-A0A6J3C2E3-F1
#
_entry.id   AF-A0A6J3C2E3-F1
#
_cell.length_a   1.000
_cell.length_b   1.000
_cell.length_c   1.000
_cell.angle_alpha   90.00
_cell.angle_beta   90.00
_cell.angle_gamma   90.00
#
_symmetry.space_group_name_H-M   'P 1'
#
loop_
_entity.id
_entity.type
_entity.pdbx_description
1 polymer ?
#
loop_
_entity_poly.entity_id
_entity_poly.type
_entity_poly.pdbx_seq_one_letter_code
_entity_poly.pdbx_strand_id
1 'polypeptide(L)'
;MASLQLEGDVDSLHSLQQQFLRDVLDKRGFKNNRVIIKTLGKAGDNFMANVKRITVEKEDGGVLNIVAKLATTVEITRLTMSIKQVFENERVVYQLLLPKFRKLQNEAGVPKEDLFHFPECYGALTEAPYEMILLEDLNVYGYVMLDKQKYFSDEVVKLVLKDLATYHALSFVLKQKEPAYYEDLKLKFFSSWSQGLKQEMFKNSYTVLLNDTISILDEDKYTNILKDVFSKMRDHDANVISKPSLPTNSIIQHGDAWTNNLLFLLRDEKPAECILIDYQMATPASPVNDLLFMIFYCTDYAARRTHYEDWISYYYSQLDRSLNYFGLRAHTVYPRDQHSRELKSHSAFILGLLILFSSMNARSSDEAAEMKDLMQSEKFVKDPDVMGVSHLSPKSLALFKSKVKGILDSYYDLGYI
;
A
#
# COMPACT_ATOMS: atom_id res chain seq x y z
N MET A 1 29.49 31.57 -3.17
CA MET A 1 28.41 30.98 -2.35
C MET A 1 28.79 29.54 -2.12
N ALA A 2 28.95 29.11 -0.87
CA ALA A 2 29.21 27.71 -0.57
C ALA A 2 27.94 26.92 -0.90
N SER A 3 28.10 25.86 -1.70
CA SER A 3 27.03 24.99 -2.15
C SER A 3 27.06 23.70 -1.34
N LEU A 4 25.88 23.11 -1.08
CA LEU A 4 25.76 21.78 -0.48
C LEU A 4 26.70 20.80 -1.21
N GLN A 5 27.52 20.08 -0.45
CA GLN A 5 28.40 19.05 -1.00
C GLN A 5 27.63 17.73 -1.00
N LEU A 6 27.14 17.33 -2.18
CA LEU A 6 26.49 16.04 -2.37
C LEU A 6 27.59 15.00 -2.64
N GLU A 7 27.56 13.90 -1.90
CA GLU A 7 28.50 12.78 -2.00
C GLU A 7 27.79 11.43 -2.05
N GLY A 8 28.52 10.39 -2.46
CA GLY A 8 27.99 9.03 -2.59
C GLY A 8 27.32 8.81 -3.94
N ASP A 9 26.11 8.28 -3.94
CA ASP A 9 25.38 7.85 -5.14
C ASP A 9 24.67 9.01 -5.85
N VAL A 10 25.37 10.14 -6.03
CA VAL A 10 24.82 11.39 -6.56
C VAL A 10 24.43 11.25 -8.03
N ASP A 11 25.22 10.54 -8.81
CA ASP A 11 25.01 10.35 -10.25
C ASP A 11 23.72 9.56 -10.56
N SER A 12 23.16 8.86 -9.57
CA SER A 12 21.86 8.20 -9.70
C SER A 12 20.66 9.15 -9.63
N LEU A 13 20.86 10.42 -9.28
CA LEU A 13 19.83 11.45 -9.28
C LEU A 13 19.98 12.34 -10.53
N HIS A 14 18.87 12.59 -11.22
CA HIS A 14 18.81 13.55 -12.31
C HIS A 14 19.09 14.99 -11.81
N SER A 15 19.55 15.90 -12.68
CA SER A 15 19.87 17.28 -12.29
C SER A 15 18.71 18.02 -11.63
N LEU A 16 17.47 17.80 -12.11
CA LEU A 16 16.24 18.34 -11.50
C LEU A 16 16.01 17.82 -10.09
N GLN A 17 16.27 16.53 -9.86
CA GLN A 17 16.16 15.88 -8.56
C GLN A 17 17.23 16.41 -7.58
N GLN A 18 18.46 16.60 -8.06
CA GLN A 18 19.52 17.21 -7.27
C GLN A 18 19.19 18.67 -6.90
N GLN A 19 18.67 19.45 -7.85
CA GLN A 19 18.25 20.84 -7.58
C GLN A 19 17.10 20.88 -6.58
N PHE A 20 16.08 20.04 -6.77
CA PHE A 20 14.95 19.95 -5.86
C PHE A 20 15.39 19.60 -4.43
N LEU A 21 16.29 18.62 -4.27
CA LEU A 21 16.87 18.28 -2.97
C LEU A 21 17.58 19.48 -2.33
N ARG A 22 18.41 20.21 -3.11
CA ARG A 22 19.11 21.40 -2.63
C ARG A 22 18.12 22.48 -2.15
N ASP A 23 17.06 22.73 -2.90
CA ASP A 23 16.03 23.71 -2.55
C ASP A 23 15.29 23.33 -1.25
N VAL A 24 14.97 22.04 -1.10
CA VAL A 24 14.30 21.51 0.10
C VAL A 24 15.19 21.65 1.34
N LEU A 25 16.50 21.41 1.19
CA LEU A 25 17.48 21.51 2.26
C LEU A 25 17.78 22.98 2.62
N ASP A 26 17.95 23.87 1.63
CA ASP A 26 18.19 25.30 1.86
C ASP A 26 17.01 25.97 2.59
N LYS A 27 15.77 25.64 2.19
CA LYS A 27 14.55 26.10 2.89
C LYS A 27 14.49 25.69 4.36
N ARG A 28 15.20 24.62 4.74
CA ARG A 28 15.30 24.11 6.11
C ARG A 28 16.55 24.60 6.84
N GLY A 29 17.32 25.50 6.22
CA GLY A 29 18.51 26.09 6.80
C GLY A 29 19.79 25.27 6.59
N PHE A 30 19.75 24.17 5.83
CA PHE A 30 20.94 23.40 5.49
C PHE A 30 21.61 23.99 4.25
N LYS A 31 22.72 24.71 4.43
CA LYS A 31 23.38 25.46 3.35
C LYS A 31 24.77 24.95 3.00
N ASN A 32 25.56 24.62 4.03
CA ASN A 32 26.96 24.19 3.90
C ASN A 32 27.18 22.77 4.40
N ASN A 33 26.10 22.03 4.60
CA ASN A 33 26.14 20.69 5.16
C ASN A 33 26.66 19.68 4.14
N ARG A 34 27.38 18.69 4.64
CA ARG A 34 27.74 17.50 3.88
C ARG A 34 26.51 16.61 3.75
N VAL A 35 26.20 16.18 2.53
CA VAL A 35 25.02 15.39 2.22
C VAL A 35 25.45 14.09 1.54
N ILE A 36 25.19 12.97 2.19
CA ILE A 36 25.61 11.64 1.74
C ILE A 36 24.38 10.89 1.21
N ILE A 37 24.43 10.46 -0.05
CA ILE A 37 23.37 9.73 -0.72
C ILE A 37 23.77 8.25 -0.85
N LYS A 38 22.91 7.35 -0.39
CA LYS A 38 23.12 5.89 -0.49
C LYS A 38 21.85 5.21 -0.99
N THR A 39 22.00 4.10 -1.72
CA THR A 39 20.86 3.25 -2.06
C THR A 39 20.28 2.60 -0.80
N LEU A 40 18.95 2.55 -0.71
CA LEU A 40 18.20 1.93 0.38
C LEU A 40 17.30 0.81 -0.18
N GLY A 41 17.37 -0.39 0.41
CA GLY A 41 16.65 -1.59 -0.05
C GLY A 41 17.52 -2.52 -0.91
N LYS A 42 16.99 -3.71 -1.24
CA LYS A 42 17.67 -4.70 -2.10
C LYS A 42 17.04 -4.73 -3.50
N ALA A 43 17.76 -5.32 -4.45
CA ALA A 43 17.20 -5.63 -5.76
C ALA A 43 15.96 -6.53 -5.62
N GLY A 44 14.87 -6.19 -6.33
CA GLY A 44 13.59 -6.92 -6.24
C GLY A 44 12.62 -6.42 -5.15
N ASP A 45 13.04 -5.55 -4.23
CA ASP A 45 12.12 -5.01 -3.20
C ASP A 45 11.16 -3.94 -3.75
N ASN A 46 11.52 -3.27 -4.84
CA ASN A 46 10.72 -2.21 -5.45
C ASN A 46 10.66 -2.34 -6.99
N PHE A 47 9.46 -2.61 -7.51
CA PHE A 47 9.19 -2.68 -8.95
C PHE A 47 8.95 -1.29 -9.58
N MET A 48 8.37 -0.37 -8.81
CA MET A 48 7.90 0.94 -9.31
C MET A 48 8.83 2.11 -8.99
N ALA A 49 9.71 1.97 -8.00
CA ALA A 49 10.55 3.05 -7.50
C ALA A 49 11.96 2.59 -7.12
N ASN A 50 12.91 3.52 -7.14
CA ASN A 50 14.21 3.36 -6.49
C ASN A 50 14.20 4.16 -5.20
N VAL A 51 14.69 3.59 -4.10
CA VAL A 51 14.71 4.28 -2.80
C VAL A 51 16.15 4.60 -2.41
N LYS A 52 16.38 5.84 -1.99
CA LYS A 52 17.68 6.30 -1.48
C LYS A 52 17.53 6.78 -0.05
N ARG A 53 18.58 6.60 0.74
CA ARG A 53 18.78 7.28 2.02
C ARG A 53 19.69 8.48 1.79
N ILE A 54 19.24 9.65 2.23
CA ILE A 54 20.01 10.90 2.22
C ILE A 54 20.29 11.28 3.67
N THR A 55 21.57 11.38 4.01
CA THR A 55 22.04 11.78 5.34
C THR A 55 22.67 13.15 5.25
N VAL A 56 22.12 14.12 5.99
CA VAL A 56 22.66 15.48 6.10
C VAL A 56 23.39 15.59 7.44
N GLU A 57 24.70 15.84 7.40
CA GLU A 57 25.52 16.07 8.59
C GLU A 57 25.39 17.53 9.04
N LYS A 58 24.90 17.74 10.25
CA LYS A 58 24.72 19.07 10.85
C LYS A 58 26.04 19.57 11.43
N GLU A 59 26.20 20.90 11.50
CA GLU A 59 27.41 21.53 12.07
C GLU A 59 27.56 21.23 13.58
N ASP A 60 26.44 20.99 14.29
CA ASP A 60 26.41 20.62 15.70
C ASP A 60 26.69 19.12 15.96
N GLY A 61 27.04 18.35 14.92
CA GLY A 61 27.26 16.91 14.99
C GLY A 61 25.99 16.06 14.93
N GLY A 62 24.80 16.68 14.85
CA GLY A 62 23.56 15.98 14.60
C GLY A 62 23.45 15.47 13.15
N VAL A 63 22.47 14.61 12.90
CA VAL A 63 22.14 14.15 11.54
C VAL A 63 20.66 14.33 11.25
N LEU A 64 20.34 14.62 9.99
CA LEU A 64 18.99 14.49 9.44
C LEU A 64 19.00 13.38 8.40
N ASN A 65 18.16 12.36 8.59
CA ASN A 65 18.00 11.28 7.63
C ASN A 65 16.67 11.42 6.88
N ILE A 66 16.75 11.27 5.57
CA ILE A 66 15.66 11.42 4.63
C ILE A 66 15.60 10.18 3.75
N VAL A 67 14.41 9.63 3.56
CA VAL A 67 14.12 8.64 2.52
C VAL A 67 13.67 9.37 1.27
N ALA A 68 14.36 9.14 0.15
CA ALA A 68 13.98 9.64 -1.16
C ALA A 68 13.45 8.50 -2.02
N LYS A 69 12.16 8.55 -2.35
CA LYS A 69 11.51 7.62 -3.28
C LYS A 69 11.51 8.23 -4.68
N LEU A 70 12.18 7.59 -5.62
CA LEU A 70 12.41 8.05 -7.00
C LEU A 70 11.55 7.21 -7.96
N ALA A 71 10.79 7.85 -8.84
CA ALA A 71 10.07 7.12 -9.88
C ALA A 71 11.05 6.46 -10.86
N THR A 72 10.68 5.27 -11.36
CA THR A 72 11.40 4.67 -12.49
C THR A 72 11.28 5.55 -13.73
N THR A 73 12.37 5.65 -14.49
CA THR A 73 12.42 6.35 -15.79
C THR A 73 12.17 5.41 -16.97
N VAL A 74 12.04 4.10 -16.73
CA VAL A 74 11.80 3.09 -17.77
C VAL A 74 10.42 3.26 -18.39
N GLU A 75 10.36 3.72 -19.63
CA GLU A 75 9.13 4.14 -20.32
C GLU A 75 8.03 3.07 -20.31
N ILE A 76 8.36 1.82 -20.64
CA ILE A 76 7.37 0.74 -20.70
C ILE A 76 6.72 0.49 -19.34
N THR A 77 7.49 0.48 -18.26
CA THR A 77 6.98 0.33 -16.89
C THR A 77 6.14 1.55 -16.49
N ARG A 78 6.57 2.76 -16.88
CA ARG A 78 5.80 3.98 -16.62
C ARG A 78 4.41 3.95 -17.25
N LEU A 79 4.30 3.45 -18.47
CA LEU A 79 3.05 3.32 -19.20
C LEU A 79 2.16 2.21 -18.61
N THR A 80 2.70 1.01 -18.41
CA THR A 80 1.90 -0.16 -18.00
C THR A 80 1.46 -0.11 -16.54
N MET A 81 2.27 0.49 -15.66
CA MET A 81 1.99 0.59 -14.22
C MET A 81 1.48 1.98 -13.79
N SER A 82 1.26 2.90 -14.73
CA SER A 82 0.76 4.27 -14.43
C SER A 82 1.62 5.01 -13.38
N ILE A 83 2.95 4.94 -13.53
CA ILE A 83 3.91 5.41 -12.51
C ILE A 83 3.68 6.88 -12.12
N LYS A 84 3.40 7.74 -13.10
CA LYS A 84 3.11 9.16 -12.84
C LYS A 84 1.91 9.32 -11.91
N GLN A 85 0.83 8.57 -12.16
CA GLN A 85 -0.41 8.68 -11.40
C GLN A 85 -0.28 8.12 -9.98
N VAL A 86 0.43 6.99 -9.79
CA VAL A 86 0.61 6.41 -8.45
C VAL A 86 1.55 7.26 -7.57
N PHE A 87 2.57 7.92 -8.16
CA PHE A 87 3.35 8.93 -7.45
C PHE A 87 2.52 10.17 -7.09
N GLU A 88 1.60 10.57 -7.99
CA GLU A 88 0.67 11.67 -7.71
C GLU A 88 -0.30 11.34 -6.57
N ASN A 89 -0.82 10.11 -6.50
CA ASN A 89 -1.62 9.64 -5.35
C ASN A 89 -0.85 9.78 -4.04
N GLU A 90 0.38 9.25 -4.00
CA GLU A 90 1.21 9.28 -2.80
C GLU A 90 1.53 10.73 -2.38
N ARG A 91 1.83 11.61 -3.35
CA ARG A 91 2.00 13.05 -3.09
C ARG A 91 0.74 13.68 -2.50
N VAL A 92 -0.43 13.41 -3.07
CA VAL A 92 -1.71 13.95 -2.59
C VAL A 92 -1.95 13.51 -1.15
N VAL A 93 -1.63 12.26 -0.80
CA VAL A 93 -1.76 11.78 0.58
C VAL A 93 -0.82 12.55 1.52
N TYR A 94 0.47 12.59 1.22
CA TYR A 94 1.45 13.20 2.12
C TYR A 94 1.36 14.72 2.23
N GLN A 95 1.05 15.42 1.13
CA GLN A 95 1.06 16.89 1.10
C GLN A 95 -0.31 17.50 1.41
N LEU A 96 -1.42 16.78 1.18
CA LEU A 96 -2.77 17.32 1.33
C LEU A 96 -3.57 16.56 2.40
N LEU A 97 -3.73 15.24 2.26
CA LEU A 97 -4.62 14.44 3.13
C LEU A 97 -4.11 14.33 4.57
N LEU A 98 -2.87 13.87 4.77
CA LEU A 98 -2.32 13.63 6.11
C LEU A 98 -2.14 14.93 6.92
N PRO A 99 -1.67 16.05 6.34
CA PRO A 99 -1.69 17.34 7.03
C PRO A 99 -3.10 17.78 7.43
N LYS A 100 -4.09 17.53 6.57
CA LYS A 100 -5.50 17.82 6.88
C LYS A 100 -6.02 16.97 8.03
N PHE A 101 -5.68 15.68 8.06
CA PHE A 101 -6.00 14.78 9.16
C PHE A 101 -5.37 15.25 10.47
N ARG A 102 -4.08 15.63 10.47
CA ARG A 102 -3.43 16.20 11.65
C ARG A 102 -4.14 17.46 12.14
N LYS A 103 -4.52 18.38 11.24
CA LYS A 103 -5.27 19.59 11.59
C LYS A 103 -6.59 19.25 12.28
N LEU A 104 -7.37 18.33 11.72
CA LEU A 104 -8.63 17.87 12.32
C LEU A 104 -8.40 17.28 13.72
N GLN A 105 -7.39 16.42 13.91
CA GLN A 105 -7.08 15.83 15.21
C GLN A 105 -6.69 16.89 16.26
N ASN A 106 -5.86 17.87 15.87
CA ASN A 106 -5.44 18.95 16.76
C ASN A 106 -6.63 19.84 17.17
N GLU A 107 -7.51 20.20 16.24
CA GLU A 107 -8.71 21.00 16.50
C GLU A 107 -9.72 20.28 17.41
N ALA A 108 -9.80 18.96 17.30
CA ALA A 108 -10.65 18.13 18.17
C ALA A 108 -10.01 17.80 19.52
N GLY A 109 -8.75 18.17 19.75
CA GLY A 109 -8.03 17.86 21.00
C GLY A 109 -7.78 16.37 21.21
N VAL A 110 -7.54 15.61 20.13
CA VAL A 110 -7.23 14.18 20.21
C VAL A 110 -5.93 13.98 21.03
N PRO A 111 -5.92 13.10 22.04
CA PRO A 111 -4.72 12.81 22.83
C PRO A 111 -3.56 12.30 21.98
N LYS A 112 -2.32 12.58 22.41
CA LYS A 112 -1.11 12.27 21.64
C LYS A 112 -0.98 10.79 21.28
N GLU A 113 -1.39 9.91 22.19
CA GLU A 113 -1.37 8.45 22.08
C GLU A 113 -2.41 7.85 21.10
N ASP A 114 -3.40 8.65 20.71
CA ASP A 114 -4.45 8.30 19.75
C ASP A 114 -4.34 9.11 18.44
N LEU A 115 -3.27 9.89 18.28
CA LEU A 115 -2.95 10.56 17.04
C LEU A 115 -2.59 9.53 15.96
N PHE A 116 -3.00 9.79 14.72
CA PHE A 116 -2.53 8.99 13.60
C PHE A 116 -1.09 9.41 13.29
N HIS A 117 -0.14 8.49 13.34
CA HIS A 117 1.28 8.77 13.11
C HIS A 117 1.68 8.46 11.66
N PHE A 118 2.48 9.34 11.07
CA PHE A 118 2.97 9.24 9.70
C PHE A 118 4.27 10.04 9.56
N PRO A 119 5.17 9.67 8.62
CA PRO A 119 6.43 10.39 8.43
C PRO A 119 6.21 11.81 7.93
N GLU A 120 7.05 12.75 8.36
CA GLU A 120 7.06 14.09 7.75
C GLU A 120 7.38 13.99 6.26
N CYS A 121 6.63 14.73 5.43
CA CYS A 121 6.95 14.92 4.03
C CYS A 121 7.72 16.22 3.83
N TYR A 122 8.99 16.12 3.46
CA TYR A 122 9.85 17.28 3.27
C TYR A 122 9.58 18.01 1.95
N GLY A 123 9.02 17.30 0.98
CA GLY A 123 8.58 17.82 -0.31
C GLY A 123 8.39 16.71 -1.35
N ALA A 124 7.79 17.08 -2.48
CA ALA A 124 7.68 16.22 -3.65
C ALA A 124 7.97 17.00 -4.95
N LEU A 125 8.75 16.39 -5.86
CA LEU A 125 8.95 16.80 -7.24
C LEU A 125 7.97 16.00 -8.11
N THR A 126 7.19 16.70 -8.95
CA THR A 126 6.13 16.11 -9.78
C THR A 126 6.48 16.04 -11.27
N GLU A 127 7.68 16.47 -11.64
CA GLU A 127 8.09 16.54 -13.04
C GLU A 127 8.43 15.15 -13.57
N ALA A 128 7.64 14.65 -14.52
CA ALA A 128 7.89 13.38 -15.18
C ALA A 128 9.10 13.46 -16.14
N PRO A 129 9.95 12.42 -16.23
CA PRO A 129 9.88 11.12 -15.54
C PRO A 129 10.66 11.08 -14.21
N TYR A 130 10.94 12.24 -13.61
CA TYR A 130 11.86 12.41 -12.49
C TYR A 130 11.15 12.63 -11.15
N GLU A 131 9.92 12.14 -11.02
CA GLU A 131 9.15 12.31 -9.79
C GLU A 131 9.92 11.79 -8.58
N MET A 132 9.88 12.55 -7.48
CA MET A 132 10.61 12.25 -6.24
C MET A 132 9.78 12.68 -5.05
N ILE A 133 9.73 11.85 -4.01
CA ILE A 133 9.14 12.20 -2.71
C ILE A 133 10.21 12.07 -1.63
N LEU A 134 10.38 13.13 -0.83
CA LEU A 134 11.32 13.17 0.30
C LEU A 134 10.54 13.03 1.61
N LEU A 135 10.82 11.96 2.35
CA LEU A 135 10.13 11.59 3.58
C LEU A 135 11.10 11.46 4.75
N GLU A 136 10.60 11.64 5.96
CA GLU A 136 11.30 11.33 7.20
C GLU A 136 11.73 9.85 7.23
N ASP A 137 13.00 9.60 7.57
CA ASP A 137 13.51 8.24 7.73
C ASP A 137 13.20 7.70 9.13
N LEU A 138 12.12 6.95 9.24
CA LEU A 138 11.66 6.40 10.52
C LEU A 138 12.60 5.34 11.13
N ASN A 139 13.57 4.81 10.36
CA ASN A 139 14.56 3.87 10.91
C ASN A 139 15.41 4.52 12.03
N VAL A 140 15.58 5.84 12.03
CA VAL A 140 16.35 6.54 13.07
C VAL A 140 15.68 6.49 14.44
N TYR A 141 14.37 6.25 14.48
CA TYR A 141 13.60 6.09 15.71
C TYR A 141 13.40 4.62 16.07
N GLY A 142 14.07 3.69 15.38
CA GLY A 142 13.99 2.26 15.65
C GLY A 142 12.78 1.55 15.04
N TYR A 143 12.03 2.21 14.14
CA TYR A 143 11.00 1.52 13.38
C TYR A 143 11.65 0.57 12.37
N VAL A 144 11.09 -0.63 12.26
CA VAL A 144 11.58 -1.69 11.37
C VAL A 144 10.44 -2.28 10.56
N MET A 145 10.77 -2.78 9.36
CA MET A 145 9.86 -3.61 8.58
C MET A 145 9.96 -5.05 9.04
N LEU A 146 8.82 -5.72 9.28
CA LEU A 146 8.81 -7.14 9.62
C LEU A 146 9.12 -8.01 8.38
N ASP A 147 9.54 -9.25 8.62
CA ASP A 147 9.85 -10.20 7.57
C ASP A 147 8.59 -10.58 6.76
N LYS A 148 8.55 -10.22 5.47
CA LYS A 148 7.45 -10.49 4.55
C LYS A 148 7.14 -11.97 4.33
N GLN A 149 8.07 -12.87 4.66
CA GLN A 149 7.85 -14.32 4.57
C GLN A 149 7.17 -14.89 5.81
N LYS A 150 7.04 -14.10 6.89
CA LYS A 150 6.38 -14.49 8.13
C LYS A 150 4.99 -13.89 8.21
N TYR A 151 4.08 -14.65 8.79
CA TYR A 151 2.73 -14.18 9.10
C TYR A 151 2.72 -13.35 10.40
N PHE A 152 1.79 -12.41 10.47
CA PHE A 152 1.53 -11.60 11.65
C PHE A 152 0.91 -12.41 12.79
N SER A 153 1.31 -12.10 14.02
CA SER A 153 0.61 -12.55 15.22
C SER A 153 -0.66 -11.74 15.45
N ASP A 154 -1.53 -12.20 16.37
CA ASP A 154 -2.74 -11.47 16.78
C ASP A 154 -2.44 -10.04 17.24
N GLU A 155 -1.36 -9.84 18.02
CA GLU A 155 -0.96 -8.52 18.51
C GLU A 155 -0.57 -7.57 17.38
N VAL A 156 0.20 -8.06 16.39
CA VAL A 156 0.58 -7.29 15.21
C VAL A 156 -0.68 -6.89 14.42
N VAL A 157 -1.59 -7.83 14.19
CA VAL A 157 -2.84 -7.56 13.46
C VAL A 157 -3.67 -6.50 14.17
N LYS A 158 -3.83 -6.58 15.50
CA LYS A 158 -4.57 -5.57 16.27
C LYS A 158 -3.92 -4.19 16.23
N LEU A 159 -2.59 -4.08 16.16
CA LEU A 159 -1.93 -2.78 15.97
C LEU A 159 -2.26 -2.18 14.61
N VAL A 160 -2.10 -2.96 13.54
CA VAL A 160 -2.40 -2.50 12.17
C VAL A 160 -3.87 -2.12 12.02
N LEU A 161 -4.79 -2.90 12.60
CA LEU A 161 -6.23 -2.59 12.58
C LEU A 161 -6.57 -1.32 13.35
N LYS A 162 -5.86 -1.00 14.45
CA LYS A 162 -6.04 0.27 15.18
C LYS A 162 -5.67 1.46 14.29
N ASP A 163 -4.55 1.38 13.58
CA ASP A 163 -4.10 2.48 12.72
C ASP A 163 -4.96 2.62 11.47
N LEU A 164 -5.35 1.53 10.82
CA LEU A 164 -6.33 1.54 9.73
C LEU A 164 -7.68 2.11 10.18
N ALA A 165 -8.17 1.74 11.37
CA ALA A 165 -9.40 2.29 11.91
C ALA A 165 -9.31 3.80 12.14
N THR A 166 -8.17 4.29 12.63
CA THR A 166 -7.94 5.72 12.85
C THR A 166 -7.85 6.48 11.52
N TYR A 167 -7.10 5.95 10.55
CA TYR A 167 -6.99 6.50 9.20
C TYR A 167 -8.37 6.57 8.51
N HIS A 168 -9.14 5.49 8.55
CA HIS A 168 -10.51 5.44 7.99
C HIS A 168 -11.46 6.40 8.71
N ALA A 169 -11.41 6.49 10.05
CA ALA A 169 -12.21 7.43 10.82
C ALA A 169 -11.96 8.88 10.37
N LEU A 170 -10.70 9.27 10.18
CA LEU A 170 -10.32 10.62 9.76
C LEU A 170 -10.83 10.95 8.36
N SER A 171 -10.87 9.97 7.46
CA SER A 171 -11.47 10.13 6.14
C SER A 171 -12.99 10.37 6.23
N PHE A 172 -13.71 9.60 7.06
CA PHE A 172 -15.13 9.85 7.34
C PHE A 172 -15.38 11.22 7.97
N VAL A 173 -14.54 11.62 8.93
CA VAL A 173 -14.62 12.95 9.57
C VAL A 173 -14.45 14.05 8.55
N LEU A 174 -13.44 13.94 7.67
CA LEU A 174 -13.18 14.93 6.63
C LEU A 174 -14.38 15.06 5.69
N LYS A 175 -14.97 13.93 5.28
CA LYS A 175 -16.18 13.89 4.45
C LYS A 175 -17.38 14.58 5.10
N GLN A 176 -17.57 14.37 6.41
CA GLN A 176 -18.70 14.93 7.16
C GLN A 176 -18.51 16.42 7.48
N LYS A 177 -17.31 16.82 7.90
CA LYS A 177 -17.03 18.20 8.33
C LYS A 177 -16.71 19.14 7.18
N GLU A 178 -16.09 18.64 6.11
CA GLU A 178 -15.64 19.44 4.98
C GLU A 178 -15.93 18.74 3.63
N PRO A 179 -17.22 18.50 3.30
CA PRO A 179 -17.61 17.69 2.14
C PRO A 179 -17.09 18.24 0.80
N ALA A 180 -17.06 19.56 0.62
CA ALA A 180 -16.56 20.18 -0.61
C ALA A 180 -15.05 19.91 -0.82
N TYR A 181 -14.27 20.00 0.26
CA TYR A 181 -12.84 19.68 0.21
C TYR A 181 -12.61 18.19 -0.03
N TYR A 182 -13.41 17.33 0.62
CA TYR A 182 -13.36 15.88 0.40
C TYR A 182 -13.64 15.51 -1.07
N GLU A 183 -14.67 16.10 -1.69
CA GLU A 183 -14.99 15.82 -3.10
C GLU A 183 -13.89 16.34 -4.05
N ASP A 184 -13.32 17.54 -3.82
CA ASP A 184 -12.17 18.01 -4.62
C ASP A 184 -10.95 17.07 -4.48
N LEU A 185 -10.66 16.63 -3.25
CA LEU A 185 -9.54 15.74 -2.97
C LEU A 185 -9.71 14.37 -3.62
N LYS A 186 -10.92 13.80 -3.52
CA LYS A 186 -11.30 12.53 -4.14
C LYS A 186 -11.05 12.52 -5.65
N LEU A 187 -11.31 13.63 -6.34
CA LEU A 187 -11.10 13.74 -7.79
C LEU A 187 -9.62 13.74 -8.21
N LYS A 188 -8.68 13.92 -7.27
CA LYS A 188 -7.24 13.88 -7.55
C LYS A 188 -6.68 12.46 -7.58
N PHE A 189 -7.40 11.48 -7.02
CA PHE A 189 -6.93 10.11 -6.93
C PHE A 189 -7.19 9.31 -8.21
N PHE A 190 -6.21 8.48 -8.56
CA PHE A 190 -6.28 7.55 -9.67
C PHE A 190 -6.30 6.11 -9.18
N SER A 191 -7.25 5.30 -9.63
CA SER A 191 -7.28 3.87 -9.32
C SER A 191 -6.45 3.08 -10.33
N SER A 192 -5.22 2.72 -9.95
CA SER A 192 -4.32 1.90 -10.76
C SER A 192 -4.89 0.49 -11.02
N TRP A 193 -5.58 -0.10 -10.04
CA TRP A 193 -6.28 -1.37 -10.22
C TRP A 193 -7.38 -1.30 -11.28
N SER A 194 -8.22 -0.26 -11.23
CA SER A 194 -9.29 -0.07 -12.22
C SER A 194 -8.72 0.18 -13.62
N GLN A 195 -7.57 0.84 -13.73
CA GLN A 195 -6.87 1.00 -15.00
C GLN A 195 -6.32 -0.34 -15.51
N GLY A 196 -5.66 -1.13 -14.64
CA GLY A 196 -5.11 -2.44 -15.00
C GLY A 196 -6.19 -3.40 -15.51
N LEU A 197 -7.34 -3.47 -14.83
CA LEU A 197 -8.46 -4.33 -15.20
C LEU A 197 -9.08 -4.03 -16.59
N LYS A 198 -8.83 -2.82 -17.13
CA LYS A 198 -9.27 -2.43 -18.49
C LYS A 198 -8.27 -2.81 -19.58
N GLN A 199 -7.05 -3.20 -19.24
CA GLN A 199 -6.00 -3.51 -20.19
C GLN A 199 -6.08 -4.98 -20.63
N GLU A 200 -6.11 -5.22 -21.94
CA GLU A 200 -6.18 -6.59 -22.48
C GLU A 200 -4.94 -7.41 -22.11
N MET A 201 -3.76 -6.78 -22.05
CA MET A 201 -2.52 -7.44 -21.61
C MET A 201 -2.62 -7.98 -20.17
N PHE A 202 -3.25 -7.21 -19.26
CA PHE A 202 -3.44 -7.62 -17.88
C PHE A 202 -4.40 -8.80 -17.80
N LYS A 203 -5.53 -8.73 -18.53
CA LYS A 203 -6.50 -9.82 -18.62
C LYS A 203 -5.86 -11.12 -19.12
N ASN A 204 -5.07 -11.06 -20.19
CA ASN A 204 -4.43 -12.24 -20.76
C ASN A 204 -3.42 -12.85 -19.76
N SER A 205 -2.58 -12.01 -19.15
CA SER A 205 -1.58 -12.48 -18.19
C SER A 205 -2.21 -13.07 -16.92
N TYR A 206 -3.27 -12.43 -16.44
CA TYR A 206 -4.03 -12.90 -15.30
C TYR A 206 -4.76 -14.22 -15.60
N THR A 207 -5.24 -14.42 -16.83
CA THR A 207 -5.88 -15.67 -17.25
C THR A 207 -4.89 -16.84 -17.21
N VAL A 208 -3.64 -16.62 -17.62
CA VAL A 208 -2.58 -17.64 -17.49
C VAL A 208 -2.34 -17.98 -16.02
N LEU A 209 -2.18 -16.96 -15.17
CA LEU A 209 -2.04 -17.15 -13.72
C LEU A 209 -3.19 -17.98 -13.11
N LEU A 210 -4.45 -17.72 -13.51
CA LEU A 210 -5.59 -18.48 -13.01
C LEU A 210 -5.58 -19.94 -13.49
N ASN A 211 -5.26 -20.18 -14.76
CA ASN A 211 -5.16 -21.54 -15.30
C ASN A 211 -4.06 -22.34 -14.58
N ASP A 212 -2.90 -21.73 -14.38
CA ASP A 212 -1.82 -22.31 -13.58
C ASP A 212 -2.30 -22.60 -12.15
N THR A 213 -2.96 -21.64 -11.51
CA THR A 213 -3.49 -21.78 -10.14
C THR A 213 -4.45 -22.98 -10.03
N ILE A 214 -5.37 -23.14 -10.98
CA ILE A 214 -6.30 -24.28 -11.04
C ILE A 214 -5.53 -25.59 -11.15
N SER A 215 -4.59 -25.66 -12.09
CA SER A 215 -3.76 -26.86 -12.33
C SER A 215 -2.91 -27.24 -11.11
N ILE A 216 -2.30 -26.26 -10.45
CA ILE A 216 -1.41 -26.46 -9.29
C ILE A 216 -2.20 -26.90 -8.05
N LEU A 217 -3.36 -26.30 -7.81
CA LEU A 217 -4.20 -26.67 -6.66
C LEU A 217 -4.73 -28.08 -6.82
N ASP A 218 -5.25 -28.41 -8.02
CA ASP A 218 -5.86 -29.70 -8.34
C ASP A 218 -7.01 -30.07 -7.38
N GLU A 219 -7.86 -29.08 -7.08
CA GLU A 219 -9.01 -29.22 -6.19
C GLU A 219 -10.29 -28.69 -6.87
N ASP A 220 -11.18 -29.60 -7.29
CA ASP A 220 -12.40 -29.28 -8.05
C ASP A 220 -13.29 -28.22 -7.38
N LYS A 221 -13.34 -28.19 -6.04
CA LYS A 221 -14.15 -27.22 -5.29
C LYS A 221 -13.76 -25.77 -5.55
N TYR A 222 -12.53 -25.49 -5.99
CA TYR A 222 -12.04 -24.13 -6.26
C TYR A 222 -12.07 -23.76 -7.74
N THR A 223 -12.24 -24.74 -8.63
CA THR A 223 -12.14 -24.52 -10.08
C THR A 223 -13.11 -23.46 -10.59
N ASN A 224 -14.38 -23.50 -10.17
CA ASN A 224 -15.38 -22.55 -10.67
C ASN A 224 -15.12 -21.12 -10.17
N ILE A 225 -14.81 -20.95 -8.89
CA ILE A 225 -14.50 -19.62 -8.35
C ILE A 225 -13.25 -19.02 -8.99
N LEU A 226 -12.22 -19.82 -9.26
CA LEU A 226 -11.00 -19.36 -9.92
C LEU A 226 -11.23 -18.98 -11.38
N LYS A 227 -12.07 -19.73 -12.13
CA LYS A 227 -12.45 -19.36 -13.50
C LYS A 227 -13.19 -18.03 -13.56
N ASP A 228 -14.01 -17.74 -12.56
CA ASP A 228 -14.86 -16.54 -12.52
C ASP A 228 -14.22 -15.35 -11.80
N VAL A 229 -13.08 -15.51 -11.11
CA VAL A 229 -12.58 -14.44 -10.23
C VAL A 229 -12.25 -13.16 -11.00
N PHE A 230 -11.67 -13.27 -12.20
CA PHE A 230 -11.32 -12.09 -13.00
C PHE A 230 -12.57 -11.34 -13.51
N SER A 231 -13.60 -12.08 -13.97
CA SER A 231 -14.85 -11.45 -14.38
C SER A 231 -15.54 -10.77 -13.20
N LYS A 232 -15.57 -11.43 -12.03
CA LYS A 232 -16.08 -10.85 -10.78
C LYS A 232 -15.32 -9.60 -10.34
N MET A 233 -13.98 -9.58 -10.47
CA MET A 233 -13.18 -8.38 -10.20
C MET A 233 -13.60 -7.21 -11.10
N ARG A 234 -13.68 -7.46 -12.41
CA ARG A 234 -14.03 -6.43 -13.39
C ARG A 234 -15.46 -5.92 -13.19
N ASP A 235 -16.39 -6.82 -12.92
CA ASP A 235 -17.79 -6.48 -12.67
C ASP A 235 -17.94 -5.69 -11.36
N HIS A 236 -17.20 -6.06 -10.31
CA HIS A 236 -17.16 -5.30 -9.06
C HIS A 236 -16.57 -3.90 -9.26
N ASP A 237 -15.45 -3.80 -9.98
CA ASP A 237 -14.83 -2.52 -10.31
C ASP A 237 -15.80 -1.61 -11.09
N ALA A 238 -16.43 -2.12 -12.14
CA ALA A 238 -17.40 -1.40 -12.95
C ALA A 238 -18.64 -0.96 -12.14
N ASN A 239 -19.12 -1.81 -11.23
CA ASN A 239 -20.38 -1.60 -10.53
C ASN A 239 -20.26 -0.90 -9.17
N VAL A 240 -19.08 -0.86 -8.57
CA VAL A 240 -18.89 -0.40 -7.19
C VAL A 240 -17.79 0.65 -7.10
N ILE A 241 -16.60 0.38 -7.66
CA ILE A 241 -15.41 1.22 -7.46
C ILE A 241 -15.38 2.40 -8.45
N SER A 242 -15.60 2.14 -9.73
CA SER A 242 -15.47 3.14 -10.80
C SER A 242 -16.75 3.95 -11.08
N LYS A 243 -17.82 3.75 -10.31
CA LYS A 243 -19.06 4.51 -10.48
C LYS A 243 -18.85 5.99 -10.10
N PRO A 244 -19.31 6.94 -10.95
CA PRO A 244 -19.18 8.38 -10.68
C PRO A 244 -19.82 8.81 -9.34
N SER A 245 -20.97 8.21 -9.00
CA SER A 245 -21.56 8.30 -7.67
C SER A 245 -21.04 7.17 -6.81
N LEU A 246 -19.82 7.33 -6.28
CA LEU A 246 -19.32 6.44 -5.24
C LEU A 246 -20.35 6.32 -4.10
N PRO A 247 -20.42 5.16 -3.42
CA PRO A 247 -21.26 5.02 -2.25
C PRO A 247 -21.02 6.17 -1.26
N THR A 248 -22.08 6.64 -0.58
CA THR A 248 -21.98 7.69 0.45
C THR A 248 -20.98 7.37 1.56
N ASN A 249 -20.53 6.12 1.66
CA ASN A 249 -19.72 5.61 2.77
C ASN A 249 -18.31 5.20 2.33
N SER A 250 -17.88 5.63 1.13
CA SER A 250 -16.47 5.52 0.73
C SER A 250 -15.58 6.43 1.58
N ILE A 251 -14.36 5.95 1.83
CA ILE A 251 -13.22 6.66 2.40
C ILE A 251 -12.09 6.70 1.36
N ILE A 252 -11.06 7.51 1.60
CA ILE A 252 -9.79 7.38 0.88
C ILE A 252 -9.01 6.24 1.55
N GLN A 253 -8.94 5.07 0.92
CA GLN A 253 -8.26 3.89 1.47
C GLN A 253 -6.73 4.02 1.35
N HIS A 254 -5.99 3.18 2.05
CA HIS A 254 -4.56 2.99 1.83
C HIS A 254 -4.31 2.27 0.49
N GLY A 255 -5.01 1.16 0.27
CA GLY A 255 -5.08 0.43 -1.00
C GLY A 255 -3.98 -0.60 -1.23
N ASP A 256 -2.97 -0.63 -0.34
CA ASP A 256 -1.84 -1.56 -0.36
C ASP A 256 -1.24 -1.79 1.05
N ALA A 257 -2.10 -1.99 2.06
CA ALA A 257 -1.66 -2.17 3.45
C ALA A 257 -1.20 -3.62 3.71
N TRP A 258 0.07 -3.91 3.48
CA TRP A 258 0.69 -5.22 3.76
C TRP A 258 2.06 -5.08 4.41
N THR A 259 2.70 -6.19 4.79
CA THR A 259 3.94 -6.22 5.58
C THR A 259 5.03 -5.23 5.14
N ASN A 260 5.24 -5.03 3.83
CA ASN A 260 6.28 -4.12 3.33
C ASN A 260 5.94 -2.63 3.43
N ASN A 261 4.66 -2.30 3.64
CA ASN A 261 4.16 -0.93 3.74
C ASN A 261 3.78 -0.58 5.19
N LEU A 262 4.23 -1.39 6.14
CA LEU A 262 3.99 -1.25 7.57
C LEU A 262 5.33 -1.25 8.31
N LEU A 263 5.59 -0.19 9.06
CA LEU A 263 6.75 -0.06 9.92
C LEU A 263 6.34 -0.21 11.38
N PHE A 264 7.12 -0.97 12.15
CA PHE A 264 6.81 -1.31 13.53
C PHE A 264 7.91 -0.85 14.47
N LEU A 265 7.53 -0.26 15.60
CA LEU A 265 8.44 -0.07 16.72
C LEU A 265 8.32 -1.26 17.65
N LEU A 266 9.44 -1.91 17.95
CA LEU A 266 9.49 -3.05 18.87
C LEU A 266 9.95 -2.57 20.26
N ARG A 267 9.25 -3.00 21.31
CA ARG A 267 9.66 -2.84 22.72
C ARG A 267 9.73 -4.23 23.35
N ASP A 268 10.89 -4.61 23.88
CA ASP A 268 11.14 -5.95 24.41
C ASP A 268 10.78 -7.06 23.40
N GLU A 269 11.20 -6.89 22.13
CA GLU A 269 10.88 -7.77 20.99
C GLU A 269 9.39 -7.91 20.65
N LYS A 270 8.52 -7.08 21.25
CA LYS A 270 7.08 -7.06 20.97
C LYS A 270 6.69 -5.80 20.19
N PRO A 271 5.80 -5.92 19.20
CA PRO A 271 5.31 -4.77 18.46
C PRO A 271 4.54 -3.84 19.41
N ALA A 272 4.89 -2.57 19.42
CA ALA A 272 4.30 -1.56 20.29
C ALA A 272 3.55 -0.48 19.50
N GLU A 273 4.09 -0.11 18.34
CA GLU A 273 3.51 0.92 17.46
C GLU A 273 3.63 0.46 16.01
N CYS A 274 2.74 0.97 15.17
CA CYS A 274 2.72 0.73 13.73
C CYS A 274 2.59 2.08 13.01
N ILE A 275 3.22 2.19 11.84
CA ILE A 275 3.10 3.34 10.93
C ILE A 275 2.89 2.81 9.52
N LEU A 276 1.87 3.32 8.85
CA LEU A 276 1.56 3.04 7.46
C LEU A 276 2.39 3.97 6.56
N ILE A 277 3.03 3.38 5.56
CA ILE A 277 3.82 4.08 4.54
C ILE A 277 3.41 3.59 3.15
N ASP A 278 3.87 4.29 2.11
CA ASP A 278 3.60 3.96 0.70
C ASP A 278 2.11 3.97 0.33
N TYR A 279 1.59 5.17 0.12
CA TYR A 279 0.18 5.42 -0.21
C TYR A 279 -0.08 5.49 -1.73
N GLN A 280 0.77 4.85 -2.55
CA GLN A 280 0.69 4.95 -4.02
C GLN A 280 -0.63 4.39 -4.59
N MET A 281 -1.25 3.45 -3.88
CA MET A 281 -2.52 2.83 -4.25
C MET A 281 -3.74 3.48 -3.59
N ALA A 282 -3.54 4.60 -2.88
CA ALA A 282 -4.62 5.31 -2.22
C ALA A 282 -5.66 5.77 -3.25
N THR A 283 -6.92 5.47 -2.96
CA THR A 283 -8.04 5.81 -3.83
C THR A 283 -9.35 5.77 -3.04
N PRO A 284 -10.41 6.45 -3.48
CA PRO A 284 -11.72 6.31 -2.88
C PRO A 284 -12.25 4.86 -2.96
N ALA A 285 -12.57 4.23 -1.82
CA ALA A 285 -13.13 2.89 -1.77
C ALA A 285 -13.86 2.60 -0.44
N SER A 286 -14.40 1.38 -0.31
CA SER A 286 -14.87 0.88 0.98
C SER A 286 -13.69 0.57 1.90
N PRO A 287 -13.78 0.88 3.22
CA PRO A 287 -12.72 0.54 4.16
C PRO A 287 -12.45 -0.98 4.26
N VAL A 288 -13.41 -1.85 3.89
CA VAL A 288 -13.23 -3.30 3.98
C VAL A 288 -12.15 -3.83 3.04
N ASN A 289 -11.81 -3.08 1.98
CA ASN A 289 -10.77 -3.48 1.05
C ASN A 289 -9.42 -3.60 1.74
N ASP A 290 -9.03 -2.59 2.52
CA ASP A 290 -7.79 -2.60 3.30
C ASP A 290 -7.81 -3.71 4.35
N LEU A 291 -8.97 -3.95 4.99
CA LEU A 291 -9.11 -5.02 6.00
C LEU A 291 -8.94 -6.40 5.40
N LEU A 292 -9.69 -6.71 4.34
CA LEU A 292 -9.65 -8.00 3.68
C LEU A 292 -8.26 -8.24 3.10
N PHE A 293 -7.67 -7.24 2.44
CA PHE A 293 -6.35 -7.40 1.87
C PHE A 293 -5.30 -7.64 2.96
N MET A 294 -5.22 -6.76 3.97
CA MET A 294 -4.23 -6.87 5.05
C MET A 294 -4.39 -8.18 5.82
N ILE A 295 -5.61 -8.52 6.27
CA ILE A 295 -5.84 -9.72 7.09
C ILE A 295 -5.48 -10.97 6.29
N PHE A 296 -6.04 -11.17 5.11
CA PHE A 296 -5.84 -12.42 4.37
C PHE A 296 -4.44 -12.56 3.79
N TYR A 297 -3.78 -11.43 3.46
CA TYR A 297 -2.43 -11.48 2.95
C TYR A 297 -1.38 -11.65 4.05
N CYS A 298 -1.55 -11.00 5.22
CA CYS A 298 -0.51 -10.98 6.25
C CYS A 298 -0.66 -12.08 7.30
N THR A 299 -1.74 -12.86 7.29
CA THR A 299 -1.98 -13.95 8.25
C THR A 299 -2.09 -15.32 7.56
N ASP A 300 -2.01 -16.40 8.33
CA ASP A 300 -2.28 -17.74 7.82
C ASP A 300 -3.74 -18.17 8.05
N TYR A 301 -4.11 -19.34 7.51
CA TYR A 301 -5.43 -19.91 7.67
C TYR A 301 -5.79 -20.20 9.14
N ALA A 302 -4.84 -20.71 9.93
CA ALA A 302 -5.08 -21.10 11.32
C ALA A 302 -5.41 -19.88 12.19
N ALA A 303 -4.69 -18.78 12.01
CA ALA A 303 -4.95 -17.52 12.70
C ALA A 303 -6.31 -16.94 12.30
N ARG A 304 -6.67 -16.95 11.00
CA ARG A 304 -8.00 -16.48 10.55
C ARG A 304 -9.14 -17.31 11.12
N ARG A 305 -9.01 -18.64 11.11
CA ARG A 305 -10.01 -19.53 11.75
C ARG A 305 -10.25 -19.22 13.22
N THR A 306 -9.22 -18.75 13.91
CA THR A 306 -9.28 -18.50 15.35
C THR A 306 -9.75 -17.07 15.67
N HIS A 307 -9.30 -16.08 14.88
CA HIS A 307 -9.37 -14.67 15.28
C HIS A 307 -10.12 -13.75 14.31
N TYR A 308 -10.59 -14.23 13.14
CA TYR A 308 -11.14 -13.36 12.11
C TYR A 308 -12.30 -12.46 12.61
N GLU A 309 -13.29 -13.05 13.28
CA GLU A 309 -14.44 -12.30 13.81
C GLU A 309 -14.04 -11.31 14.92
N ASP A 310 -13.05 -11.68 15.73
CA ASP A 310 -12.49 -10.82 16.78
C ASP A 310 -11.77 -9.62 16.17
N TRP A 311 -10.99 -9.83 15.12
CA TRP A 311 -10.30 -8.78 14.37
C TRP A 311 -11.28 -7.80 13.72
N ILE A 312 -12.31 -8.32 13.05
CA ILE A 312 -13.37 -7.50 12.46
C ILE A 312 -14.11 -6.70 13.55
N SER A 313 -14.41 -7.32 14.67
CA SER A 313 -15.07 -6.66 15.81
C SER A 313 -14.18 -5.58 16.43
N TYR A 314 -12.89 -5.88 16.60
CA TYR A 314 -11.88 -4.97 17.13
C TYR A 314 -11.69 -3.76 16.22
N TYR A 315 -11.51 -3.94 14.92
CA TYR A 315 -11.42 -2.83 13.94
C TYR A 315 -12.61 -1.86 14.09
N TYR A 316 -13.83 -2.40 14.10
CA TYR A 316 -15.03 -1.58 14.19
C TYR A 316 -15.13 -0.82 15.52
N SER A 317 -14.65 -1.42 16.62
CA SER A 317 -14.58 -0.76 17.93
C SER A 317 -13.57 0.41 17.93
N GLN A 318 -12.41 0.23 17.29
CA GLN A 318 -11.42 1.31 17.14
C GLN A 318 -11.94 2.40 16.22
N LEU A 319 -12.70 2.04 15.18
CA LEU A 319 -13.35 3.00 14.29
C LEU A 319 -14.34 3.89 15.07
N ASP A 320 -15.23 3.30 15.89
CA ASP A 320 -16.17 4.06 16.73
C ASP A 320 -15.44 4.95 17.74
N ARG A 321 -14.37 4.43 18.38
CA ARG A 321 -13.53 5.21 19.30
C ARG A 321 -12.92 6.43 18.62
N SER A 322 -12.29 6.25 17.46
CA SER A 322 -11.63 7.35 16.74
C SER A 322 -12.63 8.38 16.22
N LEU A 323 -13.82 7.95 15.77
CA LEU A 323 -14.92 8.86 15.37
C LEU A 323 -15.48 9.67 16.54
N ASN A 324 -15.53 9.09 17.75
CA ASN A 324 -16.11 9.72 18.93
C ASN A 324 -15.39 11.02 19.34
N TYR A 325 -14.08 11.12 19.08
CA TYR A 325 -13.33 12.39 19.28
C TYR A 325 -13.91 13.57 18.49
N PHE A 326 -14.65 13.29 17.43
CA PHE A 326 -15.24 14.29 16.54
C PHE A 326 -16.75 14.45 16.73
N GLY A 327 -17.33 13.81 17.75
CA GLY A 327 -18.78 13.78 17.99
C GLY A 327 -19.53 12.89 16.99
N LEU A 328 -18.84 11.98 16.29
CA LEU A 328 -19.43 11.04 15.34
C LEU A 328 -19.46 9.63 15.94
N ARG A 329 -20.35 8.77 15.42
CA ARG A 329 -20.47 7.37 15.82
C ARG A 329 -20.44 6.45 14.61
N ALA A 330 -19.77 5.31 14.73
CA ALA A 330 -19.62 4.34 13.66
C ALA A 330 -20.98 3.84 13.17
N HIS A 331 -21.91 3.54 14.08
CA HIS A 331 -23.25 3.07 13.70
C HIS A 331 -24.06 4.09 12.87
N THR A 332 -23.67 5.37 12.87
CA THR A 332 -24.32 6.43 12.08
C THR A 332 -23.64 6.62 10.73
N VAL A 333 -22.30 6.72 10.71
CA VAL A 333 -21.54 7.04 9.48
C VAL A 333 -21.22 5.80 8.66
N TYR A 334 -21.11 4.64 9.31
CA TYR A 334 -20.76 3.37 8.69
C TYR A 334 -21.37 2.19 9.48
N PRO A 335 -22.69 1.94 9.31
CA PRO A 335 -23.42 0.92 10.07
C PRO A 335 -22.83 -0.50 9.98
N ARG A 336 -22.95 -1.30 11.04
CA ARG A 336 -22.40 -2.67 11.08
C ARG A 336 -22.99 -3.60 10.03
N ASP A 337 -24.28 -3.51 9.77
CA ASP A 337 -24.95 -4.32 8.73
C ASP A 337 -24.37 -4.02 7.35
N GLN A 338 -24.03 -2.75 7.09
CA GLN A 338 -23.34 -2.36 5.87
C GLN A 338 -21.92 -2.89 5.82
N HIS A 339 -21.15 -2.73 6.90
CA HIS A 339 -19.80 -3.29 6.98
C HIS A 339 -19.80 -4.80 6.68
N SER A 340 -20.71 -5.57 7.27
CA SER A 340 -20.87 -7.00 7.01
C SER A 340 -21.28 -7.30 5.56
N ARG A 341 -22.16 -6.51 4.96
CA ARG A 341 -22.50 -6.66 3.53
C ARG A 341 -21.31 -6.38 2.62
N GLU A 342 -20.56 -5.32 2.90
CA GLU A 342 -19.40 -4.91 2.11
C GLU A 342 -18.25 -5.92 2.19
N LEU A 343 -18.00 -6.52 3.38
CA LEU A 343 -17.05 -7.62 3.51
C LEU A 343 -17.33 -8.75 2.50
N LYS A 344 -18.61 -9.13 2.36
CA LYS A 344 -19.02 -10.16 1.39
C LYS A 344 -18.96 -9.67 -0.05
N SER A 345 -19.51 -8.49 -0.37
CA SER A 345 -19.57 -8.03 -1.76
C SER A 345 -18.20 -7.66 -2.34
N HIS A 346 -17.25 -7.21 -1.51
CA HIS A 346 -15.89 -6.88 -1.94
C HIS A 346 -14.94 -8.08 -1.96
N SER A 347 -15.32 -9.20 -1.32
CA SER A 347 -14.48 -10.39 -1.16
C SER A 347 -13.90 -10.91 -2.49
N ALA A 348 -14.70 -11.00 -3.54
CA ALA A 348 -14.26 -11.53 -4.84
C ALA A 348 -13.20 -10.62 -5.51
N PHE A 349 -13.36 -9.30 -5.40
CA PHE A 349 -12.38 -8.35 -5.89
C PHE A 349 -11.04 -8.52 -5.16
N ILE A 350 -11.11 -8.62 -3.82
CA ILE A 350 -9.92 -8.80 -2.99
C ILE A 350 -9.28 -10.18 -3.18
N LEU A 351 -10.06 -11.24 -3.40
CA LEU A 351 -9.54 -12.58 -3.68
C LEU A 351 -8.62 -12.57 -4.89
N GLY A 352 -9.01 -11.87 -5.95
CA GLY A 352 -8.18 -11.76 -7.14
C GLY A 352 -6.88 -11.00 -6.89
N LEU A 353 -6.94 -9.88 -6.15
CA LEU A 353 -5.72 -9.18 -5.74
C LEU A 353 -4.81 -10.08 -4.89
N LEU A 354 -5.37 -10.87 -3.97
CA LEU A 354 -4.60 -11.78 -3.13
C LEU A 354 -3.89 -12.88 -3.94
N ILE A 355 -4.52 -13.43 -4.98
CA ILE A 355 -3.91 -14.42 -5.88
C ILE A 355 -2.74 -13.77 -6.65
N LEU A 356 -2.94 -12.56 -7.19
CA LEU A 356 -1.89 -11.81 -7.88
C LEU A 356 -0.69 -11.52 -6.97
N PHE A 357 -0.93 -11.00 -5.78
CA PHE A 357 0.13 -10.69 -4.83
C PHE A 357 0.86 -11.96 -4.36
N SER A 358 0.12 -13.06 -4.17
CA SER A 358 0.72 -14.34 -3.80
C SER A 358 1.65 -14.84 -4.89
N SER A 359 1.31 -14.66 -6.18
CA SER A 359 2.20 -15.06 -7.26
C SER A 359 3.49 -14.25 -7.23
N MET A 360 3.40 -12.93 -7.12
CA MET A 360 4.55 -12.01 -7.12
C MET A 360 5.52 -12.28 -5.96
N ASN A 361 4.99 -12.52 -4.76
CA ASN A 361 5.80 -12.59 -3.55
C ASN A 361 6.22 -14.01 -3.13
N ALA A 362 5.70 -15.04 -3.79
CA ALA A 362 6.20 -16.41 -3.62
C ALA A 362 7.56 -16.64 -4.30
N ARG A 363 7.94 -15.75 -5.22
CA ARG A 363 9.20 -15.81 -5.98
C ARG A 363 10.42 -15.66 -5.05
N SER A 364 11.46 -16.45 -5.35
CA SER A 364 12.80 -16.24 -4.82
C SER A 364 13.39 -14.92 -5.32
N SER A 365 14.50 -14.47 -4.74
CA SER A 365 15.15 -13.22 -5.14
C SER A 365 15.56 -13.21 -6.62
N ASP A 366 16.03 -14.34 -7.15
CA ASP A 366 16.47 -14.46 -8.54
C ASP A 366 15.27 -14.44 -9.50
N GLU A 367 14.21 -15.19 -9.19
CA GLU A 367 12.94 -15.18 -9.96
C GLU A 367 12.26 -13.80 -9.92
N ALA A 368 12.36 -13.08 -8.79
CA ALA A 368 11.82 -11.74 -8.66
C ALA A 368 12.62 -10.71 -9.49
N ALA A 369 13.95 -10.88 -9.56
CA ALA A 369 14.80 -10.05 -10.42
C ALA A 369 14.50 -10.30 -11.91
N GLU A 370 14.36 -11.56 -12.32
CA GLU A 370 13.98 -11.93 -13.69
C GLU A 370 12.60 -11.35 -14.05
N MET A 371 11.61 -11.48 -13.15
CA MET A 371 10.29 -10.87 -13.33
C MET A 371 10.39 -9.34 -13.51
N LYS A 372 11.22 -8.67 -12.71
CA LYS A 372 11.44 -7.23 -12.81
C LYS A 372 12.02 -6.85 -14.18
N ASP A 373 13.00 -7.59 -14.67
CA ASP A 373 13.60 -7.35 -15.99
C ASP A 373 12.58 -7.57 -17.12
N LEU A 374 11.74 -8.62 -16.99
CA LEU A 374 10.64 -8.86 -17.93
C LEU A 374 9.65 -7.70 -17.94
N MET A 375 9.20 -7.22 -16.77
CA MET A 375 8.30 -6.06 -16.59
C MET A 375 8.85 -4.75 -17.18
N GLN A 376 10.17 -4.65 -17.32
CA GLN A 376 10.87 -3.50 -17.91
C GLN A 376 11.13 -3.66 -19.41
N SER A 377 10.67 -4.75 -20.02
CA SER A 377 10.88 -5.06 -21.43
C SER A 377 9.57 -5.08 -22.21
N GLU A 378 9.67 -5.00 -23.55
CA GLU A 378 8.51 -5.17 -24.43
C GLU A 378 7.84 -6.55 -24.27
N LYS A 379 8.55 -7.56 -23.75
CA LYS A 379 7.97 -8.89 -23.52
C LYS A 379 6.82 -8.81 -22.52
N PHE A 380 6.85 -7.91 -21.54
CA PHE A 380 5.75 -7.74 -20.59
C PHE A 380 4.40 -7.45 -21.24
N VAL A 381 4.42 -6.77 -22.39
CA VAL A 381 3.19 -6.42 -23.12
C VAL A 381 2.76 -7.53 -24.07
N LYS A 382 3.73 -8.26 -24.64
CA LYS A 382 3.51 -9.23 -25.72
C LYS A 382 3.33 -10.66 -25.24
N ASP A 383 3.91 -11.00 -24.10
CA ASP A 383 3.94 -12.35 -23.54
C ASP A 383 2.97 -12.46 -22.35
N PRO A 384 1.86 -13.20 -22.49
CA PRO A 384 0.91 -13.38 -21.39
C PRO A 384 1.46 -14.28 -20.27
N ASP A 385 2.54 -15.04 -20.48
CA ASP A 385 3.06 -15.96 -19.45
C ASP A 385 3.86 -15.25 -18.35
N VAL A 386 4.06 -13.93 -18.45
CA VAL A 386 4.89 -13.18 -17.50
C VAL A 386 4.33 -13.22 -16.06
N MET A 387 3.02 -13.33 -15.89
CA MET A 387 2.40 -13.54 -14.55
C MET A 387 2.16 -15.00 -14.18
N GLY A 388 2.45 -15.93 -15.10
CA GLY A 388 2.37 -17.36 -14.86
C GLY A 388 3.22 -17.78 -13.66
N VAL A 389 2.89 -18.94 -13.11
CA VAL A 389 3.60 -19.52 -11.95
C VAL A 389 4.09 -20.93 -12.22
N SER A 390 3.68 -21.55 -13.34
CA SER A 390 4.11 -22.89 -13.73
C SER A 390 5.63 -23.02 -13.97
N HIS A 391 6.31 -21.92 -14.31
CA HIS A 391 7.76 -21.87 -14.50
C HIS A 391 8.55 -21.66 -13.19
N LEU A 392 7.89 -21.40 -12.07
CA LEU A 392 8.57 -21.16 -10.79
C LEU A 392 9.26 -22.43 -10.28
N SER A 393 10.35 -22.24 -9.53
CA SER A 393 11.04 -23.31 -8.84
C SER A 393 10.09 -24.07 -7.89
N PRO A 394 10.36 -25.37 -7.61
CA PRO A 394 9.49 -26.17 -6.75
C PRO A 394 9.21 -25.54 -5.37
N LYS A 395 10.19 -24.82 -4.82
CA LYS A 395 10.05 -24.11 -3.53
C LYS A 395 9.08 -22.94 -3.64
N SER A 396 9.26 -22.07 -4.63
CA SER A 396 8.39 -20.91 -4.86
C SER A 396 6.97 -21.35 -5.21
N LEU A 397 6.83 -22.39 -6.02
CA LEU A 397 5.54 -23.00 -6.35
C LEU A 397 4.81 -23.56 -5.12
N ALA A 398 5.54 -24.24 -4.22
CA ALA A 398 4.97 -24.75 -2.98
C ALA A 398 4.52 -23.62 -2.04
N LEU A 399 5.28 -22.52 -1.95
CA LEU A 399 4.88 -21.32 -1.19
C LEU A 399 3.61 -20.69 -1.76
N PHE A 400 3.56 -20.51 -3.09
CA PHE A 400 2.38 -19.99 -3.78
C PHE A 400 1.16 -20.88 -3.53
N LYS A 401 1.27 -22.20 -3.77
CA LYS A 401 0.20 -23.17 -3.57
C LYS A 401 -0.33 -23.13 -2.14
N SER A 402 0.56 -23.18 -1.15
CA SER A 402 0.20 -23.14 0.28
C SER A 402 -0.55 -21.86 0.65
N LYS A 403 -0.04 -20.71 0.20
CA LYS A 403 -0.64 -19.39 0.44
C LYS A 403 -2.04 -19.29 -0.15
N VAL A 404 -2.18 -19.56 -1.45
CA VAL A 404 -3.46 -19.46 -2.17
C VAL A 404 -4.48 -20.44 -1.62
N LYS A 405 -4.06 -21.68 -1.32
CA LYS A 405 -4.93 -22.66 -0.68
C LYS A 405 -5.45 -22.18 0.67
N GLY A 406 -4.58 -21.65 1.54
CA GLY A 406 -5.00 -21.13 2.84
C GLY A 406 -5.94 -19.93 2.73
N ILE A 407 -5.81 -19.10 1.69
CA ILE A 407 -6.77 -18.02 1.40
C ILE A 407 -8.12 -18.62 0.99
N LEU A 408 -8.14 -19.54 0.01
CA LEU A 408 -9.37 -20.17 -0.49
C LEU A 408 -10.12 -20.95 0.60
N ASP A 409 -9.39 -21.73 1.42
CA ASP A 409 -9.97 -22.45 2.57
C ASP A 409 -10.63 -21.46 3.55
N SER A 410 -10.02 -20.29 3.80
CA SER A 410 -10.61 -19.25 4.65
C SER A 410 -11.87 -18.63 4.04
N TYR A 411 -11.83 -18.33 2.75
CA TYR A 411 -12.97 -17.75 2.03
C TYR A 411 -14.18 -18.71 2.01
N TYR A 412 -13.91 -20.01 1.89
CA TYR A 412 -14.93 -21.05 1.97
C TYR A 412 -15.56 -21.12 3.37
N ASP A 413 -14.73 -21.21 4.42
CA ASP A 413 -15.20 -21.30 5.80
C ASP A 413 -16.01 -20.06 6.24
N LEU A 414 -15.65 -18.87 5.72
CA LEU A 414 -16.33 -17.60 6.00
C LEU A 414 -17.55 -17.35 5.09
N GLY A 415 -17.82 -18.23 4.12
CA GLY A 415 -18.97 -18.11 3.22
C GLY A 415 -18.87 -16.94 2.22
N TYR A 416 -17.65 -16.58 1.81
CA TYR A 416 -17.37 -15.59 0.77
C TYR A 416 -17.41 -16.18 -0.65
N ILE A 417 -17.19 -17.49 -0.79
CA ILE A 417 -17.19 -18.21 -2.07
C ILE A 417 -18.02 -19.48 -2.02
#